data_AF-G7VC14-F1
#
_entry.id   AF-G7VC14-F1
#
_cell.length_a   1.000
_cell.length_b   1.000
_cell.length_c   1.000
_cell.angle_alpha   90.00
_cell.angle_beta   90.00
_cell.angle_gamma   90.00
#
_symmetry.space_group_name_H-M   'P 1'
#
loop_
_entity.id
_entity.type
_entity.pdbx_description
1 polymer ?
#
loop_
_entity_poly.entity_id
_entity_poly.type
_entity_poly.pdbx_seq_one_letter_code
_entity_poly.pdbx_strand_id
1 'polypeptide(L)' 'MSRGVLIYVLSAVALALGALSLISAVSAPSTDPLIFARDLSISLVALAVGAAAPLLLRKFNKEG' A
#
# COMPACT_ATOMS: atom_id res chain seq x y z
N MET A 1 -11.04 19.26 -7.51
CA MET A 1 -10.57 17.86 -7.57
C MET A 1 -11.62 16.99 -6.90
N SER A 2 -12.17 15.97 -7.57
CA SER A 2 -13.21 15.12 -6.95
C SER A 2 -12.58 14.18 -5.92
N ARG A 3 -13.32 13.83 -4.85
CA ARG A 3 -12.85 12.91 -3.79
C ARG A 3 -12.37 11.57 -4.35
N GLY A 4 -12.99 11.08 -5.44
CA GLY A 4 -12.58 9.84 -6.11
C GLY A 4 -11.19 9.92 -6.76
N VAL A 5 -10.85 11.06 -7.38
CA VAL A 5 -9.52 11.27 -7.98
C VAL A 5 -8.43 11.28 -6.90
N LEU A 6 -8.70 11.93 -5.77
CA LEU A 6 -7.78 11.95 -4.63
C LEU A 6 -7.51 10.54 -4.08
N ILE A 7 -8.54 9.71 -3.94
CA ILE A 7 -8.40 8.33 -3.43
C ILE A 7 -7.58 7.48 -4.40
N TYR A 8 -7.80 7.60 -5.72
CA TYR A 8 -7.00 6.89 -6.72
C TYR A 8 -5.52 7.29 -6.67
N VAL A 9 -5.23 8.58 -6.56
CA VAL A 9 -3.85 9.08 -6.46
C VAL A 9 -3.19 8.57 -5.18
N LEU A 10 -3.86 8.68 -4.02
CA LEU A 10 -3.33 8.16 -2.76
C LEU A 10 -3.08 6.65 -2.81
N SER A 11 -3.98 5.89 -3.43
CA SER A 11 -3.81 4.46 -3.62
C SER A 11 -2.63 4.11 -4.51
N ALA A 12 -2.46 4.81 -5.63
CA ALA A 12 -1.31 4.61 -6.50
C ALA A 12 0.01 4.89 -5.76
N VAL A 13 0.04 5.97 -4.96
CA VAL A 13 1.21 6.31 -4.12
C VAL A 13 1.46 5.24 -3.06
N ALA A 14 0.42 4.76 -2.36
CA ALA A 14 0.55 3.69 -1.37
C ALA A 14 1.07 2.39 -1.98
N LEU A 15 0.59 2.02 -3.17
CA LEU A 15 1.08 0.85 -3.90
C LEU A 15 2.55 1.00 -4.30
N ALA A 16 2.93 2.17 -4.83
CA ALA A 16 4.30 2.44 -5.24
C ALA A 16 5.27 2.42 -4.04
N LEU A 17 4.91 3.06 -2.93
CA LEU A 17 5.72 3.08 -1.71
C LEU A 17 5.80 1.70 -1.06
N GLY A 18 4.68 0.97 -1.00
CA GLY A 18 4.65 -0.40 -0.49
C GLY A 18 5.56 -1.33 -1.30
N ALA A 19 5.46 -1.30 -2.63
CA ALA A 19 6.31 -2.09 -3.52
C ALA A 19 7.79 -1.71 -3.42
N LEU A 20 8.10 -0.41 -3.35
CA LEU A 20 9.47 0.06 -3.20
C LEU A 20 10.09 -0.39 -1.86
N SER A 21 9.32 -0.31 -0.76
CA SER A 21 9.76 -0.78 0.56
C SER A 21 9.97 -2.30 0.55
N LEU A 22 9.10 -3.05 -0.15
CA LEU A 22 9.25 -4.50 -0.31
C LEU A 22 10.56 -4.85 -1.02
N ILE A 23 10.80 -4.20 -2.15
CA ILE A 23 12.00 -4.40 -2.96
C ILE A 23 13.24 -4.02 -2.14
N SER A 24 13.17 -2.94 -1.36
CA SER A 24 14.27 -2.50 -0.50
C SER A 24 14.58 -3.50 0.61
N ALA A 25 13.56 -3.99 1.30
CA ALA A 25 13.70 -5.00 2.36
C ALA A 25 14.32 -6.31 1.82
N VAL A 26 13.94 -6.74 0.61
CA VAL A 26 14.48 -7.95 -0.02
C VAL A 26 15.89 -7.74 -0.59
N SER A 27 16.19 -6.55 -1.13
CA SER A 27 17.48 -6.26 -1.78
C SER A 27 18.61 -6.00 -0.79
N ALA A 28 18.30 -5.41 0.37
CA ALA A 28 19.25 -5.14 1.45
C ALA A 28 18.66 -5.64 2.78
N PRO A 29 18.58 -6.97 2.99
CA PRO A 29 17.94 -7.53 4.16
C PRO A 29 18.70 -7.12 5.44
N SER A 30 17.95 -6.60 6.41
CA SER A 30 18.50 -6.28 7.72
C SER A 30 18.96 -7.55 8.44
N THR A 31 20.12 -7.46 9.10
CA THR A 31 20.71 -8.56 9.88
C THR A 31 19.86 -8.95 11.10
N ASP A 32 18.96 -8.08 11.55
CA ASP A 32 17.99 -8.36 12.60
C ASP A 32 16.66 -8.87 11.99
N PRO A 33 16.24 -10.12 12.29
CA PRO A 33 15.00 -10.71 11.78
C PRO A 33 13.73 -9.96 12.19
N LEU A 34 13.72 -9.33 13.37
CA LEU A 34 12.54 -8.59 13.86
C LEU A 34 12.34 -7.29 13.08
N ILE A 35 13.44 -6.62 12.74
CA ILE A 35 13.40 -5.39 11.93
C ILE A 35 12.95 -5.72 10.50
N PHE A 36 13.45 -6.82 9.94
CA PHE A 36 13.03 -7.31 8.62
C PHE A 36 11.53 -7.62 8.58
N ALA A 37 11.02 -8.37 9.57
CA ALA A 37 9.60 -8.72 9.64
C ALA A 37 8.71 -7.49 9.77
N ARG A 38 9.13 -6.47 10.53
CA ARG A 38 8.41 -5.20 10.66
C ARG A 38 8.33 -4.46 9.32
N ASP A 39 9.46 -4.31 8.63
CA ASP A 39 9.51 -3.59 7.34
C ASP A 39 8.67 -4.30 6.27
N LEU A 40 8.78 -5.64 6.22
CA LEU A 40 7.95 -6.49 5.37
C LEU A 40 6.45 -6.33 5.68
N SER A 41 6.08 -6.29 6.96
CA SER A 41 4.69 -6.12 7.38
C SER A 41 4.14 -4.74 6.99
N ILE A 42 4.93 -3.68 7.18
CA ILE A 42 4.54 -2.31 6.81
C ILE A 42 4.32 -2.21 5.30
N SER A 43 5.24 -2.79 4.53
CA SER A 43 5.13 -2.86 3.08
C SER A 43 3.85 -3.60 2.62
N LEU A 44 3.58 -4.77 3.20
CA LEU A 44 2.36 -5.54 2.90
C LEU A 44 1.08 -4.78 3.24
N VAL A 45 1.05 -4.09 4.38
CA VAL A 45 -0.10 -3.26 4.76
C VAL A 45 -0.28 -2.10 3.79
N ALA A 46 0.79 -1.43 3.38
CA ALA A 46 0.72 -0.35 2.39
C ALA A 46 0.15 -0.85 1.04
N LEU A 47 0.56 -2.03 0.60
CA LEU A 47 0.02 -2.67 -0.60
C LEU A 47 -1.46 -3.02 -0.44
N ALA A 48 -1.84 -3.64 0.69
CA ALA A 48 -3.22 -4.00 0.98
C ALA A 48 -4.13 -2.78 1.03
N VAL A 49 -3.72 -1.69 1.69
CA VAL A 49 -4.47 -0.44 1.75
C VAL A 49 -4.56 0.22 0.37
N GLY A 50 -3.45 0.28 -0.36
CA GLY A 50 -3.40 0.81 -1.72
C GLY A 50 -4.36 0.09 -2.67
N ALA A 51 -4.48 -1.23 -2.56
CA ALA A 51 -5.42 -2.05 -3.33
C ALA A 51 -6.87 -1.99 -2.81
N ALA A 52 -7.07 -1.94 -1.49
CA ALA A 52 -8.39 -1.93 -0.88
C ALA A 52 -9.13 -0.61 -1.08
N ALA A 53 -8.44 0.53 -1.01
CA ALA A 53 -9.06 1.85 -1.16
C ALA A 53 -9.85 2.05 -2.48
N PRO A 54 -9.37 1.67 -3.69
CA PRO A 54 -10.15 1.79 -4.91
C PRO A 54 -11.27 0.74 -4.98
N LEU A 55 -11.08 -0.45 -4.38
CA LEU A 55 -12.11 -1.48 -4.29
C LEU A 55 -13.29 -1.02 -3.44
N LEU A 56 -13.00 -0.46 -2.26
CA LEU A 56 -14.00 0.10 -1.35
C LEU A 56 -14.69 1.31 -1.97
N LEU A 57 -13.94 2.22 -2.61
CA LEU A 57 -14.52 3.35 -3.33
C LEU A 57 -15.51 2.88 -4.42
N ARG A 58 -15.13 1.86 -5.21
CA ARG A 58 -16.02 1.29 -6.23
C ARG A 58 -17.25 0.64 -5.62
N LYS A 59 -17.12 -0.07 -4.50
CA LYS A 59 -18.24 -0.76 -3.84
C LYS A 59 -19.27 0.25 -3.32
N PHE A 60 -18.82 1.24 -2.54
CA PHE A 60 -19.72 2.22 -1.93
C PHE A 60 -20.30 3.23 -2.92
N ASN A 61 -19.63 3.51 -4.05
CA ASN A 61 -20.23 4.31 -5.14
C ASN A 61 -21.23 3.53 -6.00
N LYS A 62 -21.28 2.20 -5.91
CA LYS A 62 -22.23 1.35 -6.65
C LYS A 62 -23.49 1.05 -5.85
N GLU A 63 -23.40 1.18 -4.52
CA GLU A 63 -24.47 0.92 -3.55
C GLU A 63 -25.24 2.19 -3.14
N GLY A 64 -24.88 3.38 -3.66
CA GLY A 64 -25.57 4.65 -3.45
C GLY A 64 -26.02 5.28 -4.76
#